data_AF-A0A4Z0Z1P5-F1
#
_entry.id   AF-A0A4Z0Z1P5-F1
#
_cell.length_a   1.000
_cell.length_b   1.000
_cell.length_c   1.000
_cell.angle_alpha   90.00
_cell.angle_beta   90.00
_cell.angle_gamma   90.00
#
_symmetry.space_group_name_H-M   'P 1'
#
loop_
_entity.id
_entity.type
_entity.pdbx_description
1 polymer ?
#
loop_
_entity_poly.entity_id
_entity_poly.type
_entity_poly.pdbx_seq_one_letter_code
_entity_poly.pdbx_strand_id
1 'polypeptide(L)'
;MAMFKKKRRMSDGDSEVRPSHTSLPEYAPFQPYNSPGLHISEYKPRELLNFAVKAFYSRKDSDLSFQQRQSRTKFVVIFDNRKKEYGKPFEDKQLAGFQRDMYLFIKHLDNFLFFGCLRRHIELEVAMDTVSAKDPATGKKWESHTSLFIKNAKHFIRIQLNLGRNDRLYDLQTLMGNLVHEVVHAWYMYFSCTCEYCNKDSLNTTGHPSDHHGPLFLMLHRLIVTEIRRWDAVLKTFLADDCPDDEVSRSAKNAFDDFVTNLDVDEKNKYNRLNLEDALKDKALRKNEFADDLSEYQDNKEQQEKYENVRIRRANMMGGNRIHE
;
A
#
# COMPACT_ATOMS: atom_id res chain seq x y z
N MET A 1 20.81 10.70 29.81
CA MET A 1 19.55 9.95 29.76
C MET A 1 19.87 8.49 29.45
N ALA A 2 19.61 7.60 30.42
CA ALA A 2 20.05 6.22 30.39
C ALA A 2 19.16 5.35 29.48
N MET A 3 19.79 4.64 28.54
CA MET A 3 19.16 3.59 27.75
C MET A 3 18.88 2.37 28.63
N PHE A 4 17.62 2.00 28.83
CA PHE A 4 17.26 0.72 29.39
C PHE A 4 17.48 -0.39 28.34
N LYS A 5 18.70 -0.94 28.30
CA LYS A 5 18.97 -2.25 27.67
C LYS A 5 18.61 -3.34 28.67
N LYS A 6 17.40 -3.91 28.55
CA LYS A 6 17.04 -5.14 29.25
C LYS A 6 17.72 -6.31 28.53
N LYS A 7 18.93 -6.69 28.96
CA LYS A 7 19.60 -7.92 28.52
C LYS A 7 18.76 -9.11 28.99
N ARG A 8 18.02 -9.75 28.08
CA ARG A 8 17.53 -11.11 28.28
C ARG A 8 18.73 -12.05 28.18
N ARG A 9 18.90 -12.92 29.17
CA ARG A 9 19.84 -14.06 29.13
C ARG A 9 19.40 -14.97 27.97
N MET A 10 20.32 -15.20 27.04
CA MET A 10 20.19 -16.21 26.00
C MET A 10 20.38 -17.59 26.61
N SER A 11 19.45 -18.50 26.37
CA SER A 11 19.64 -19.94 26.53
C SER A 11 20.03 -20.49 25.17
N ASP A 12 21.13 -21.24 25.12
CA ASP A 12 21.67 -21.85 23.92
C ASP A 12 20.63 -22.69 23.18
N GLY A 13 20.20 -22.20 22.02
CA GLY A 13 19.11 -22.74 21.21
C GLY A 13 18.45 -21.66 20.37
N ASP A 14 19.24 -20.86 19.65
CA ASP A 14 18.76 -19.73 18.85
C ASP A 14 18.06 -20.21 17.58
N SER A 15 16.80 -20.64 17.72
CA SER A 15 15.83 -20.34 16.67
C SER A 15 15.65 -18.82 16.68
N GLU A 16 16.18 -18.12 15.68
CA GLU A 16 15.95 -16.68 15.50
C GLU A 16 14.49 -16.35 15.82
N VAL A 17 14.26 -15.59 16.90
CA VAL A 17 12.92 -15.14 17.27
C VAL A 17 12.48 -14.16 16.18
N ARG A 18 11.83 -14.69 15.14
CA ARG A 18 11.23 -13.88 14.09
C ARG A 18 10.25 -12.92 14.77
N PRO A 19 10.27 -11.62 14.44
CA PRO A 19 9.29 -10.67 14.96
C PRO A 19 7.89 -11.17 14.62
N SER A 20 7.03 -11.28 15.64
CA SER A 20 5.64 -11.65 15.45
C SER A 20 4.92 -10.46 14.82
N HIS A 21 4.62 -10.57 13.52
CA HIS A 21 3.73 -9.64 12.85
C HIS A 21 2.30 -9.92 13.32
N THR A 22 1.55 -8.87 13.62
CA THR A 22 0.13 -9.01 14.01
C THR A 22 -0.69 -9.31 12.77
N SER A 23 -1.65 -10.24 12.89
CA SER A 23 -2.60 -10.51 11.81
C SER A 23 -3.52 -9.32 11.62
N LEU A 24 -3.84 -9.00 10.36
CA LEU A 24 -4.81 -7.96 10.07
C LEU A 24 -6.20 -8.33 10.59
N PRO A 25 -6.99 -7.36 11.07
CA PRO A 25 -8.37 -7.60 11.47
C PRO A 25 -9.25 -7.97 10.27
N GLU A 26 -10.40 -8.57 10.55
CA GLU A 26 -11.43 -8.78 9.54
C GLU A 26 -12.07 -7.45 9.12
N TYR A 27 -12.44 -7.33 7.85
CA TYR A 27 -13.15 -6.18 7.30
C TYR A 27 -14.33 -6.62 6.45
N ALA A 28 -15.47 -5.97 6.67
CA ALA A 28 -16.66 -6.08 5.83
C ALA A 28 -17.37 -4.72 5.72
N PRO A 29 -18.14 -4.44 4.65
CA PRO A 29 -18.75 -3.13 4.41
C PRO A 29 -19.99 -2.84 5.28
N PHE A 30 -20.13 -3.50 6.42
CA PHE A 30 -21.24 -3.35 7.36
C PHE A 30 -20.73 -3.34 8.80
N GLN A 31 -21.51 -2.76 9.70
CA GLN A 31 -21.19 -2.71 11.12
C GLN A 31 -21.18 -4.12 11.72
N PRO A 32 -20.29 -4.43 12.68
CA PRO A 32 -19.23 -3.56 13.24
C PRO A 32 -17.90 -3.57 12.46
N TYR A 33 -17.81 -4.31 11.36
CA TYR A 33 -16.55 -4.63 10.66
C TYR A 33 -16.06 -3.55 9.69
N ASN A 34 -16.80 -2.45 9.52
CA ASN A 34 -16.50 -1.40 8.54
C ASN A 34 -15.53 -0.31 9.05
N SER A 35 -15.10 -0.40 10.32
CA SER A 35 -14.09 0.48 10.91
C SER A 35 -13.12 -0.31 11.80
N PRO A 36 -12.29 -1.18 11.20
CA PRO A 36 -11.32 -1.98 11.93
C PRO A 36 -10.29 -1.11 12.66
N GLY A 37 -9.86 -1.55 13.84
CA GLY A 37 -8.72 -0.95 14.54
C GLY A 37 -7.40 -1.53 14.01
N LEU A 38 -6.41 -0.68 13.76
CA LEU A 38 -5.08 -1.08 13.33
C LEU A 38 -4.02 -0.64 14.34
N HIS A 39 -3.02 -1.50 14.54
CA HIS A 39 -1.87 -1.23 15.40
C HIS A 39 -0.73 -0.56 14.64
N ILE A 40 -0.05 0.37 15.29
CA ILE A 40 1.07 1.11 14.71
C ILE A 40 2.27 0.18 14.48
N SER A 41 2.84 0.22 13.28
CA SER A 41 4.09 -0.48 12.91
C SER A 41 4.10 -2.00 13.16
N GLU A 42 2.97 -2.68 13.01
CA GLU A 42 2.85 -4.13 13.29
C GLU A 42 2.62 -5.01 12.06
N TYR A 43 2.38 -4.43 10.89
CA TYR A 43 1.92 -5.19 9.72
C TYR A 43 2.93 -5.23 8.59
N LYS A 44 2.96 -6.34 7.85
CA LYS A 44 3.80 -6.41 6.66
C LYS A 44 3.26 -5.49 5.56
N PRO A 45 4.13 -4.77 4.81
CA PRO A 45 3.69 -3.88 3.74
C PRO A 45 2.75 -4.51 2.70
N ARG A 46 3.02 -5.75 2.28
CA ARG A 46 2.17 -6.48 1.31
C ARG A 46 0.78 -6.76 1.87
N GLU A 47 0.71 -7.15 3.14
CA GLU A 47 -0.55 -7.41 3.82
C GLU A 47 -1.35 -6.11 3.95
N LEU A 48 -0.69 -4.99 4.28
CA LEU A 48 -1.32 -3.67 4.31
C LEU A 48 -1.86 -3.22 2.96
N LEU A 49 -1.14 -3.45 1.86
CA LEU A 49 -1.70 -3.20 0.53
C LEU A 49 -2.98 -4.02 0.35
N ASN A 50 -2.88 -5.34 0.52
CA ASN A 50 -4.00 -6.26 0.32
C ASN A 50 -5.19 -5.88 1.20
N PHE A 51 -4.94 -5.31 2.38
CA PHE A 51 -5.98 -4.81 3.26
C PHE A 51 -6.63 -3.54 2.73
N ALA A 52 -5.86 -2.50 2.39
CA ALA A 52 -6.41 -1.25 1.87
C ALA A 52 -7.24 -1.47 0.61
N VAL A 53 -6.77 -2.31 -0.31
CA VAL A 53 -7.50 -2.60 -1.56
C VAL A 53 -8.84 -3.31 -1.32
N LYS A 54 -9.01 -4.06 -0.21
CA LYS A 54 -10.33 -4.64 0.15
C LYS A 54 -11.38 -3.56 0.32
N ALA A 55 -11.03 -2.33 0.69
CA ALA A 55 -11.98 -1.25 0.87
C ALA A 55 -12.67 -0.86 -0.44
N PHE A 56 -12.00 -0.97 -1.59
CA PHE A 56 -12.47 -0.33 -2.82
C PHE A 56 -12.29 -1.14 -4.12
N TYR A 57 -11.27 -2.01 -4.20
CA TYR A 57 -10.96 -2.70 -5.44
C TYR A 57 -12.10 -3.66 -5.86
N SER A 58 -12.50 -3.58 -7.13
CA SER A 58 -13.57 -4.40 -7.73
C SER A 58 -14.92 -4.35 -6.99
N ARG A 59 -15.18 -3.32 -6.18
CA ARG A 59 -16.48 -3.14 -5.53
C ARG A 59 -17.48 -2.45 -6.45
N LYS A 60 -18.73 -2.91 -6.36
CA LYS A 60 -19.89 -2.18 -6.88
C LYS A 60 -20.43 -1.25 -5.79
N ASP A 61 -21.26 -0.29 -6.17
CA ASP A 61 -21.89 0.64 -5.23
C ASP A 61 -22.71 -0.03 -4.13
N SER A 62 -23.30 -1.20 -4.44
CA SER A 62 -24.02 -2.06 -3.49
C SER A 62 -23.11 -2.61 -2.40
N ASP A 63 -21.82 -2.78 -2.69
CA ASP A 63 -20.85 -3.45 -1.83
C ASP A 63 -20.08 -2.44 -0.98
N LEU A 64 -20.31 -1.16 -1.15
CA LEU A 64 -19.73 -0.11 -0.33
C LEU A 64 -20.49 0.02 0.99
N SER A 65 -19.79 0.39 2.05
CA SER A 65 -20.46 0.81 3.28
C SER A 65 -21.16 2.16 3.08
N PHE A 66 -22.12 2.47 3.95
CA PHE A 66 -22.78 3.78 3.93
C PHE A 66 -21.78 4.95 4.06
N GLN A 67 -20.76 4.81 4.92
CA GLN A 67 -19.73 5.83 5.14
C GLN A 67 -18.85 6.05 3.91
N GLN A 68 -18.52 4.99 3.18
CA GLN A 68 -17.76 5.09 1.93
C GLN A 68 -18.58 5.82 0.86
N ARG A 69 -19.84 5.40 0.61
CA ARG A 69 -20.72 6.10 -0.33
C ARG A 69 -20.84 7.59 0.00
N GLN A 70 -21.09 7.91 1.28
CA GLN A 70 -21.21 9.30 1.72
C GLN A 70 -19.90 10.08 1.52
N SER A 71 -18.74 9.47 1.80
CA SER A 71 -17.44 10.14 1.66
C SER A 71 -17.10 10.42 0.21
N ARG A 72 -17.35 9.45 -0.68
CA ARG A 72 -17.22 9.63 -2.13
C ARG A 72 -18.10 10.78 -2.64
N THR A 73 -19.41 10.75 -2.35
CA THR A 73 -20.33 11.80 -2.81
C THR A 73 -19.90 13.17 -2.31
N LYS A 74 -19.54 13.31 -1.03
CA LYS A 74 -19.09 14.59 -0.47
C LYS A 74 -17.77 15.06 -1.07
N PHE A 75 -16.83 14.15 -1.31
CA PHE A 75 -15.58 14.46 -2.01
C PHE A 75 -15.85 15.06 -3.39
N VAL A 76 -16.67 14.38 -4.20
CA VAL A 76 -17.01 14.81 -5.56
C VAL A 76 -17.68 16.19 -5.55
N VAL A 77 -18.65 16.41 -4.66
CA VAL A 77 -19.35 17.70 -4.53
C VAL A 77 -18.38 18.83 -4.18
N ILE A 78 -17.47 18.62 -3.21
CA ILE A 78 -16.48 19.63 -2.85
C ILE A 78 -15.55 19.88 -4.04
N PHE A 79 -15.04 18.82 -4.68
CA PHE A 79 -14.14 18.94 -5.82
C PHE A 79 -14.77 19.75 -6.96
N ASP A 80 -15.98 19.39 -7.39
CA ASP A 80 -16.65 20.04 -8.52
C ASP A 80 -16.97 21.51 -8.24
N ASN A 81 -17.44 21.82 -7.03
CA ASN A 81 -17.75 23.19 -6.62
C ASN A 81 -16.49 24.06 -6.55
N ARG A 82 -15.39 23.51 -6.04
CA ARG A 82 -14.19 24.29 -5.71
C ARG A 82 -13.17 24.36 -6.84
N LYS A 83 -13.16 23.42 -7.80
CA LYS A 83 -12.12 23.33 -8.85
C LYS A 83 -11.89 24.63 -9.65
N LYS A 84 -12.93 25.47 -9.80
CA LYS A 84 -12.84 26.75 -10.54
C LYS A 84 -12.18 27.87 -9.73
N GLU A 85 -12.04 27.71 -8.42
CA GLU A 85 -11.42 28.71 -7.53
C GLU A 85 -9.90 28.49 -7.40
N TYR A 86 -9.44 27.25 -7.54
CA TYR A 86 -8.02 26.89 -7.56
C TYR A 86 -7.34 27.31 -8.88
N GLY A 87 -6.00 27.40 -8.88
CA GLY A 87 -5.21 27.87 -10.03
C GLY A 87 -5.19 29.40 -10.21
N LYS A 88 -5.92 30.14 -9.38
CA LYS A 88 -6.12 31.59 -9.46
C LYS A 88 -5.41 32.34 -8.32
N PRO A 89 -5.20 33.67 -8.49
CA PRO A 89 -4.87 34.53 -7.37
C PRO A 89 -5.95 34.49 -6.27
N PHE A 90 -5.56 34.64 -5.02
CA PHE A 90 -6.48 34.67 -3.88
C PHE A 90 -6.14 35.81 -2.91
N GLU A 91 -7.10 36.21 -2.09
CA GLU A 91 -6.91 37.14 -0.98
C GLU A 91 -6.67 36.38 0.33
N ASP A 92 -5.80 36.89 1.21
CA ASP A 92 -5.44 36.25 2.50
C ASP A 92 -6.65 35.76 3.31
N LYS A 93 -7.76 36.51 3.29
CA LYS A 93 -9.00 36.16 4.01
C LYS A 93 -9.65 34.85 3.51
N GLN A 94 -9.31 34.40 2.31
CA GLN A 94 -9.80 33.16 1.70
C GLN A 94 -8.95 31.94 2.08
N LEU A 95 -7.72 32.13 2.59
CA LEU A 95 -6.77 31.05 2.88
C LEU A 95 -7.35 29.98 3.81
N ALA A 96 -8.03 30.41 4.88
CA ALA A 96 -8.66 29.50 5.82
C ALA A 96 -9.72 28.59 5.17
N GLY A 97 -10.38 29.07 4.11
CA GLY A 97 -11.30 28.27 3.30
C GLY A 97 -10.60 27.16 2.54
N PHE A 98 -9.49 27.47 1.86
CA PHE A 98 -8.70 26.48 1.12
C PHE A 98 -8.02 25.45 2.03
N GLN A 99 -7.54 25.88 3.21
CA GLN A 99 -7.03 24.97 4.24
C GLN A 99 -8.12 24.00 4.69
N ARG A 100 -9.33 24.51 4.97
CA ARG A 100 -10.49 23.68 5.34
C ARG A 100 -10.85 22.67 4.27
N ASP A 101 -10.79 23.03 2.99
CA ASP A 101 -11.04 22.11 1.89
C ASP A 101 -10.08 20.91 1.94
N MET A 102 -8.78 21.14 2.15
CA MET A 102 -7.79 20.06 2.26
C MET A 102 -8.07 19.12 3.44
N TYR A 103 -8.49 19.65 4.59
CA TYR A 103 -8.92 18.82 5.73
C TYR A 103 -10.19 17.99 5.41
N LEU A 104 -11.10 18.51 4.60
CA LEU A 104 -12.28 17.75 4.17
C LEU A 104 -11.89 16.65 3.19
N PHE A 105 -11.00 16.92 2.24
CA PHE A 105 -10.53 15.93 1.30
C PHE A 105 -9.82 14.76 1.99
N ILE A 106 -8.87 15.02 2.90
CA ILE A 106 -8.19 13.94 3.62
C ILE A 106 -9.16 13.10 4.46
N LYS A 107 -10.16 13.73 5.08
CA LYS A 107 -11.21 13.02 5.82
C LYS A 107 -12.00 12.07 4.91
N HIS A 108 -12.33 12.52 3.71
CA HIS A 108 -13.11 11.70 2.76
C HIS A 108 -12.28 10.60 2.13
N LEU A 109 -11.01 10.87 1.81
CA LEU A 109 -10.05 9.86 1.34
C LEU A 109 -9.85 8.77 2.40
N ASP A 110 -9.56 9.14 3.66
CA ASP A 110 -9.35 8.19 4.76
C ASP A 110 -10.59 7.32 5.00
N ASN A 111 -11.77 7.92 5.08
CA ASN A 111 -13.03 7.18 5.26
C ASN A 111 -13.33 6.22 4.11
N PHE A 112 -12.94 6.56 2.89
CA PHE A 112 -13.22 5.73 1.72
C PHE A 112 -12.19 4.59 1.55
N LEU A 113 -10.91 4.96 1.59
CA LEU A 113 -9.77 4.13 1.19
C LEU A 113 -9.14 3.37 2.37
N PHE A 114 -9.20 3.94 3.57
CA PHE A 114 -8.45 3.46 4.75
C PHE A 114 -9.34 3.32 5.99
N PHE A 115 -10.64 3.08 5.79
CA PHE A 115 -11.63 2.78 6.83
C PHE A 115 -11.77 3.82 7.95
N GLY A 116 -11.26 5.04 7.74
CA GLY A 116 -11.21 6.08 8.76
C GLY A 116 -10.09 5.87 9.81
N CYS A 117 -9.12 5.01 9.53
CA CYS A 117 -8.05 4.63 10.44
C CYS A 117 -6.94 5.68 10.50
N LEU A 118 -6.69 6.45 9.43
CA LEU A 118 -5.51 7.33 9.35
C LEU A 118 -5.71 8.68 10.03
N ARG A 119 -6.87 9.34 9.86
CA ARG A 119 -7.03 10.75 10.22
C ARG A 119 -6.79 11.07 11.69
N ARG A 120 -6.95 10.10 12.59
CA ARG A 120 -6.70 10.26 14.03
C ARG A 120 -5.21 10.37 14.36
N HIS A 121 -4.37 10.05 13.39
CA HIS A 121 -2.92 9.99 13.51
C HIS A 121 -2.22 10.99 12.59
N ILE A 122 -2.97 11.74 11.77
CA ILE A 122 -2.42 12.73 10.85
C ILE A 122 -2.61 14.15 11.41
N GLU A 123 -1.51 14.91 11.46
CA GLU A 123 -1.50 16.37 11.58
C GLU A 123 -1.22 16.94 10.18
N LEU A 124 -2.25 17.51 9.56
CA LEU A 124 -2.13 18.12 8.24
C LEU A 124 -1.74 19.59 8.43
N GLU A 125 -0.62 20.01 7.89
CA GLU A 125 -0.16 21.40 7.83
C GLU A 125 -0.34 21.91 6.39
N VAL A 126 -1.24 22.86 6.21
CA VAL A 126 -1.59 23.39 4.89
C VAL A 126 -1.27 24.88 4.87
N ALA A 127 -0.38 25.31 4.00
CA ALA A 127 0.01 26.72 3.93
C ALA A 127 0.58 27.09 2.56
N MET A 128 0.85 28.39 2.37
CA MET A 128 1.48 28.92 1.16
C MET A 128 2.98 28.97 1.34
N ASP A 129 3.72 28.70 0.26
CA ASP A 129 5.19 28.74 0.24
C ASP A 129 5.87 27.84 1.29
N THR A 130 5.14 26.83 1.78
CA THR A 130 5.59 25.93 2.84
C THR A 130 6.13 24.62 2.29
N VAL A 131 7.26 24.67 1.58
CA VAL A 131 8.33 23.67 1.73
C VAL A 131 9.65 24.31 1.28
N SER A 132 10.64 24.32 2.18
CA SER A 132 11.93 24.98 1.96
C SER A 132 12.99 24.06 1.37
N ALA A 133 12.87 22.75 1.59
CA ALA A 133 13.79 21.75 1.10
C ALA A 133 13.65 21.60 -0.42
N LYS A 134 14.80 21.62 -1.11
CA LYS A 134 14.87 21.21 -2.50
C LYS A 134 14.95 19.69 -2.56
N ASP A 135 14.22 19.11 -3.50
CA ASP A 135 14.39 17.74 -3.95
C ASP A 135 15.83 17.59 -4.45
N PRO A 136 16.64 16.70 -3.84
CA PRO A 136 18.01 16.47 -4.26
C PRO A 136 18.12 15.99 -5.71
N ALA A 137 17.11 15.27 -6.21
CA ALA A 137 17.09 14.72 -7.56
C ALA A 137 16.72 15.79 -8.60
N THR A 138 15.69 16.61 -8.32
CA THR A 138 15.17 17.57 -9.30
C THR A 138 15.61 19.02 -9.06
N GLY A 139 16.18 19.33 -7.90
CA GLY A 139 16.53 20.68 -7.47
C GLY A 139 15.33 21.61 -7.22
N LYS A 140 14.10 21.12 -7.40
CA LYS A 140 12.85 21.86 -7.19
C LYS A 140 12.47 21.83 -5.71
N LYS A 141 11.77 22.86 -5.22
CA LYS A 141 11.18 22.80 -3.87
C LYS A 141 10.11 21.71 -3.85
N TRP A 142 10.05 20.96 -2.76
CA TRP A 142 8.98 19.97 -2.59
C TRP A 142 7.64 20.71 -2.56
N GLU A 143 6.59 20.13 -3.11
CA GLU A 143 5.24 20.71 -3.03
C GLU A 143 4.42 20.11 -1.89
N SER A 144 4.88 18.98 -1.36
CA SER A 144 4.33 18.30 -0.21
C SER A 144 5.40 17.42 0.45
N HIS A 145 5.17 17.04 1.71
CA HIS A 145 6.08 16.17 2.46
C HIS A 145 5.34 15.42 3.57
N THR A 146 5.66 14.14 3.75
CA THR A 146 5.19 13.32 4.87
C THR A 146 6.34 12.96 5.80
N SER A 147 6.13 13.15 7.11
CA SER A 147 7.10 12.78 8.14
C SER A 147 6.45 12.16 9.37
N LEU A 148 7.21 11.33 10.09
CA LEU A 148 6.81 10.80 11.40
C LEU A 148 7.30 11.76 12.50
N PHE A 149 6.46 12.03 13.49
CA PHE A 149 6.84 12.82 14.66
C PHE A 149 6.21 12.29 15.95
N ILE A 150 6.76 12.67 17.10
CA ILE A 150 6.28 12.25 18.42
C ILE A 150 5.68 13.45 19.15
N LYS A 151 4.44 13.31 19.62
CA LYS A 151 3.71 14.30 20.43
C LYS A 151 3.07 13.59 21.61
N ASN A 152 3.34 14.05 22.82
CA ASN A 152 2.82 13.45 24.06
C ASN A 152 3.10 11.93 24.15
N ALA A 153 4.33 11.51 23.83
CA ALA A 153 4.75 10.11 23.79
C ALA A 153 3.96 9.20 22.81
N LYS A 154 3.22 9.78 21.87
CA LYS A 154 2.52 9.08 20.79
C LYS A 154 3.08 9.48 19.44
N HIS A 155 3.12 8.53 18.53
CA HIS A 155 3.57 8.75 17.15
C HIS A 155 2.40 9.30 16.32
N PHE A 156 2.71 10.28 15.48
CA PHE A 156 1.80 10.90 14.53
C PHE A 156 2.52 11.07 13.19
N ILE A 157 1.74 11.17 12.13
CA ILE A 157 2.21 11.55 10.80
C ILE A 157 1.91 13.02 10.60
N ARG A 158 2.90 13.78 10.16
CA ARG A 158 2.71 15.14 9.66
C ARG A 158 2.69 15.09 8.14
N ILE A 159 1.62 15.60 7.55
CA ILE A 159 1.55 15.87 6.11
C ILE A 159 1.64 17.38 5.94
N GLN A 160 2.67 17.85 5.26
CA GLN A 160 2.82 19.26 4.89
C GLN A 160 2.42 19.40 3.42
N LEU A 161 1.49 20.31 3.12
CA LEU A 161 0.99 20.55 1.77
C LEU A 161 1.12 22.03 1.43
N ASN A 162 1.88 22.33 0.38
CA ASN A 162 1.97 23.67 -0.17
C ASN A 162 0.77 23.95 -1.08
N LEU A 163 -0.05 24.95 -0.74
CA LEU A 163 -1.23 25.34 -1.51
C LEU A 163 -0.89 26.08 -2.80
N GLY A 164 0.29 26.67 -2.91
CA GLY A 164 0.65 27.49 -4.05
C GLY A 164 1.93 28.30 -3.83
N ARG A 165 2.09 29.37 -4.61
CA ARG A 165 3.25 30.25 -4.52
C ARG A 165 2.83 31.70 -4.58
N ASN A 166 3.38 32.53 -3.69
CA ASN A 166 2.99 33.93 -3.55
C ASN A 166 1.48 34.05 -3.30
N ASP A 167 0.77 34.77 -4.16
CA ASP A 167 -0.68 35.00 -4.10
C ASP A 167 -1.47 34.02 -4.97
N ARG A 168 -0.85 33.00 -5.57
CA ARG A 168 -1.50 32.09 -6.52
C ARG A 168 -1.54 30.65 -6.03
N LEU A 169 -2.74 30.08 -6.01
CA LEU A 169 -2.96 28.67 -5.70
C LEU A 169 -2.50 27.77 -6.85
N TYR A 170 -2.03 26.57 -6.53
CA TYR A 170 -1.96 25.48 -7.48
C TYR A 170 -3.36 25.03 -7.92
N ASP A 171 -3.42 24.36 -9.07
CA ASP A 171 -4.66 23.75 -9.54
C ASP A 171 -5.12 22.66 -8.57
N LEU A 172 -6.44 22.52 -8.41
CA LEU A 172 -7.00 21.56 -7.44
C LEU A 172 -6.59 20.12 -7.77
N GLN A 173 -6.43 19.78 -9.05
CA GLN A 173 -5.94 18.45 -9.45
C GLN A 173 -4.52 18.20 -8.95
N THR A 174 -3.62 19.17 -9.05
CA THR A 174 -2.24 19.07 -8.54
C THR A 174 -2.24 18.90 -7.03
N LEU A 175 -2.96 19.74 -6.30
CA LEU A 175 -3.05 19.63 -4.83
C LEU A 175 -3.63 18.29 -4.39
N MET A 176 -4.65 17.81 -5.10
CA MET A 176 -5.25 16.52 -4.80
C MET A 176 -4.33 15.35 -5.15
N GLY A 177 -3.53 15.46 -6.21
CA GLY A 177 -2.47 14.49 -6.52
C GLY A 177 -1.45 14.41 -5.40
N ASN A 178 -0.93 15.56 -4.98
CA ASN A 178 0.01 15.65 -3.86
C ASN A 178 -0.60 15.09 -2.58
N LEU A 179 -1.86 15.43 -2.26
CA LEU A 179 -2.53 14.90 -1.08
C LEU A 179 -2.72 13.37 -1.13
N VAL A 180 -3.13 12.81 -2.27
CA VAL A 180 -3.26 11.35 -2.44
C VAL A 180 -1.90 10.68 -2.29
N HIS A 181 -0.86 11.24 -2.89
CA HIS A 181 0.53 10.79 -2.77
C HIS A 181 0.99 10.72 -1.30
N GLU A 182 0.84 11.83 -0.57
CA GLU A 182 1.23 11.89 0.85
C GLU A 182 0.39 10.98 1.76
N VAL A 183 -0.89 10.77 1.45
CA VAL A 183 -1.73 9.83 2.22
C VAL A 183 -1.26 8.38 2.04
N VAL A 184 -0.74 8.01 0.87
CA VAL A 184 -0.13 6.68 0.65
C VAL A 184 1.15 6.54 1.48
N HIS A 185 2.00 7.58 1.52
CA HIS A 185 3.15 7.61 2.43
C HIS A 185 2.71 7.43 3.88
N ALA A 186 1.72 8.21 4.33
CA ALA A 186 1.19 8.13 5.69
C ALA A 186 0.69 6.72 6.05
N TRP A 187 0.03 6.03 5.12
CA TRP A 187 -0.43 4.65 5.32
C TRP A 187 0.71 3.70 5.63
N TYR A 188 1.74 3.68 4.77
CA TYR A 188 2.86 2.77 4.98
C TYR A 188 3.73 3.19 6.15
N MET A 189 4.04 4.47 6.31
CA MET A 189 4.87 4.98 7.41
C MET A 189 4.25 4.70 8.78
N TYR A 190 2.92 4.77 8.91
CA TYR A 190 2.26 4.56 10.20
C TYR A 190 2.06 3.08 10.54
N PHE A 191 1.60 2.27 9.58
CA PHE A 191 1.18 0.90 9.90
C PHE A 191 2.23 -0.17 9.57
N SER A 192 3.20 0.10 8.69
CA SER A 192 4.17 -0.92 8.27
C SER A 192 5.17 -1.23 9.37
N CYS A 193 5.45 -2.51 9.54
CA CYS A 193 6.49 -2.99 10.43
C CYS A 193 7.87 -2.52 9.97
N THR A 194 8.67 -2.04 10.91
CA THR A 194 10.05 -1.59 10.70
C THR A 194 11.08 -2.54 11.32
N CYS A 195 10.66 -3.78 11.62
CA CYS A 195 11.59 -4.80 12.11
C CYS A 195 12.72 -5.06 11.10
N GLU A 196 13.83 -5.62 11.58
CA GLU A 196 15.02 -5.86 10.74
C GLU A 196 14.70 -6.61 9.44
N TYR A 197 13.83 -7.64 9.50
CA TYR A 197 13.45 -8.42 8.34
C TYR A 197 12.64 -7.63 7.30
N CYS A 198 11.68 -6.81 7.74
CA CYS A 198 10.91 -5.95 6.84
C CYS A 198 11.77 -4.82 6.28
N ASN A 199 12.65 -4.27 7.12
CA ASN A 199 13.54 -3.20 6.72
C ASN A 199 14.54 -3.68 5.65
N LYS A 200 15.05 -4.92 5.76
CA LYS A 200 15.91 -5.54 4.74
C LYS A 200 15.23 -5.70 3.38
N ASP A 201 13.90 -5.66 3.28
CA ASP A 201 13.17 -5.76 2.02
C ASP A 201 12.46 -4.46 1.63
N SER A 202 12.85 -3.33 2.25
CA SER A 202 12.15 -2.07 2.06
C SER A 202 12.24 -1.60 0.60
N LEU A 203 13.38 -1.76 -0.09
CA LEU A 203 13.53 -1.37 -1.50
C LEU A 203 12.55 -2.08 -2.43
N ASN A 204 12.25 -3.37 -2.18
CA ASN A 204 11.29 -4.13 -2.98
C ASN A 204 9.84 -3.97 -2.50
N THR A 205 9.63 -3.26 -1.38
CA THR A 205 8.31 -3.08 -0.80
C THR A 205 7.90 -1.60 -0.75
N THR A 206 8.14 -0.92 0.36
CA THR A 206 7.70 0.47 0.59
C THR A 206 8.68 1.51 0.05
N GLY A 207 9.86 1.11 -0.41
CA GLY A 207 10.95 1.99 -0.80
C GLY A 207 11.90 2.27 0.35
N HIS A 208 13.03 2.90 0.03
CA HIS A 208 14.02 3.31 1.02
C HIS A 208 13.40 4.26 2.05
N PRO A 209 13.83 4.25 3.34
CA PRO A 209 13.32 5.17 4.37
C PRO A 209 13.46 6.69 4.12
N SER A 210 14.08 7.10 3.02
CA SER A 210 14.28 8.51 2.65
C SER A 210 13.47 8.93 1.43
N ASP A 211 12.92 7.96 0.69
CA ASP A 211 12.21 8.18 -0.58
C ASP A 211 10.79 7.61 -0.51
N HIS A 212 10.65 6.39 0.01
CA HIS A 212 9.37 5.70 0.23
C HIS A 212 8.52 5.46 -1.05
N HIS A 213 9.11 5.48 -2.25
CA HIS A 213 8.39 5.22 -3.51
C HIS A 213 8.56 3.79 -4.04
N GLY A 214 8.67 2.80 -3.14
CA GLY A 214 8.87 1.41 -3.56
C GLY A 214 7.67 0.80 -4.32
N PRO A 215 7.82 -0.44 -4.83
CA PRO A 215 6.79 -1.08 -5.66
C PRO A 215 5.39 -1.12 -5.04
N LEU A 216 5.24 -1.29 -3.72
CA LEU A 216 3.91 -1.32 -3.09
C LEU A 216 3.30 0.07 -2.92
N PHE A 217 4.12 1.10 -2.78
CA PHE A 217 3.67 2.49 -2.84
C PHE A 217 3.06 2.76 -4.22
N LEU A 218 3.84 2.49 -5.28
CA LEU A 218 3.43 2.75 -6.67
C LEU A 218 2.13 2.01 -7.02
N MET A 219 2.01 0.76 -6.56
CA MET A 219 0.83 -0.06 -6.76
C MET A 219 -0.40 0.47 -6.01
N LEU A 220 -0.27 0.83 -4.71
CA LEU A 220 -1.38 1.38 -3.95
C LEU A 220 -1.84 2.71 -4.54
N HIS A 221 -0.90 3.61 -4.85
CA HIS A 221 -1.18 4.90 -5.46
C HIS A 221 -1.95 4.74 -6.77
N ARG A 222 -1.48 3.87 -7.68
CA ARG A 222 -2.16 3.57 -8.95
C ARG A 222 -3.59 3.10 -8.74
N LEU A 223 -3.80 2.16 -7.82
CA LEU A 223 -5.13 1.60 -7.55
C LEU A 223 -6.08 2.65 -6.97
N ILE A 224 -5.59 3.54 -6.10
CA ILE A 224 -6.37 4.65 -5.56
C ILE A 224 -6.76 5.63 -6.67
N VAL A 225 -5.82 6.03 -7.53
CA VAL A 225 -6.08 6.95 -8.64
C VAL A 225 -7.12 6.36 -9.59
N THR A 226 -7.00 5.06 -9.92
CA THR A 226 -7.99 4.33 -10.72
C THR A 226 -9.38 4.43 -10.11
N GLU A 227 -9.46 4.22 -8.80
CA GLU A 227 -10.73 4.23 -8.09
C GLU A 227 -11.35 5.63 -8.05
N ILE A 228 -10.56 6.67 -7.79
CA ILE A 228 -11.04 8.06 -7.78
C ILE A 228 -11.62 8.45 -9.16
N ARG A 229 -11.01 8.01 -10.27
CA ARG A 229 -11.53 8.25 -11.63
C ARG A 229 -12.90 7.63 -11.87
N ARG A 230 -13.26 6.58 -11.14
CA ARG A 230 -14.56 5.89 -11.25
C ARG A 230 -15.65 6.56 -10.42
N TRP A 231 -15.32 7.50 -9.54
CA TRP A 231 -16.30 8.10 -8.62
C TRP A 231 -17.30 9.01 -9.32
N ASP A 232 -16.87 9.77 -10.32
CA ASP A 232 -17.71 10.71 -11.07
C ASP A 232 -17.05 11.12 -12.39
N ALA A 233 -17.85 11.53 -13.38
CA ALA A 233 -17.37 12.01 -14.67
C ALA A 233 -16.39 13.19 -14.55
N VAL A 234 -16.56 14.07 -13.55
CA VAL A 234 -15.66 15.21 -13.31
C VAL A 234 -14.24 14.78 -12.93
N LEU A 235 -14.08 13.55 -12.43
CA LEU A 235 -12.80 12.98 -12.00
C LEU A 235 -12.19 12.02 -13.03
N LYS A 236 -12.82 11.83 -14.20
CA LYS A 236 -12.41 10.84 -15.20
C LYS A 236 -10.93 10.96 -15.60
N THR A 237 -10.40 12.17 -15.66
CA THR A 237 -9.01 12.45 -16.05
C THR A 237 -8.11 12.79 -14.86
N PHE A 238 -8.53 12.49 -13.63
CA PHE A 238 -7.77 12.77 -12.42
C PHE A 238 -6.36 12.17 -12.50
N LEU A 239 -5.32 13.02 -12.55
CA LEU A 239 -3.90 12.64 -12.71
C LEU A 239 -3.60 11.80 -13.96
N ALA A 240 -4.33 11.96 -15.06
CA ALA A 240 -4.10 11.18 -16.28
C ALA A 240 -2.69 11.38 -16.86
N ASP A 241 -2.12 12.58 -16.71
CA ASP A 241 -0.79 12.91 -17.23
C ASP A 241 0.34 12.21 -16.47
N ASP A 242 0.21 12.13 -15.14
CA ASP A 242 1.20 11.52 -14.26
C ASP A 242 1.00 10.01 -14.09
N CYS A 243 -0.25 9.53 -14.04
CA CYS A 243 -0.59 8.12 -13.82
C CYS A 243 -1.58 7.62 -14.88
N PRO A 244 -1.16 7.37 -16.13
CA PRO A 244 -2.03 6.86 -17.19
C PRO A 244 -2.75 5.55 -16.84
N ASP A 245 -3.76 5.17 -17.63
CA ASP A 245 -4.66 4.06 -17.29
C ASP A 245 -4.00 2.69 -17.13
N ASP A 246 -2.82 2.44 -17.70
CA ASP A 246 -2.12 1.16 -17.54
C ASP A 246 -0.74 1.33 -16.88
N GLU A 247 -0.45 2.51 -16.32
CA GLU A 247 0.87 2.89 -15.81
C GLU A 247 0.80 3.42 -14.37
N VAL A 248 1.80 3.08 -13.55
CA VAL A 248 2.00 3.73 -12.24
C VAL A 248 2.40 5.21 -12.42
N SER A 249 2.38 5.98 -11.32
CA SER A 249 2.80 7.38 -11.34
C SER A 249 4.22 7.52 -11.90
N ARG A 250 4.35 8.31 -12.97
CA ARG A 250 5.62 8.58 -13.66
C ARG A 250 6.54 9.39 -12.77
N SER A 251 6.04 10.43 -12.10
CA SER A 251 6.83 11.22 -11.16
C SER A 251 7.37 10.39 -10.00
N ALA A 252 6.52 9.60 -9.33
CA ALA A 252 6.96 8.75 -8.22
C ALA A 252 7.91 7.63 -8.70
N LYS A 253 7.66 7.04 -9.87
CA LYS A 253 8.54 6.02 -10.44
C LYS A 253 9.92 6.60 -10.78
N ASN A 254 9.97 7.76 -11.41
CA ASN A 254 11.22 8.43 -11.75
C ASN A 254 12.00 8.79 -10.48
N ALA A 255 11.34 9.31 -9.45
CA ALA A 255 11.95 9.59 -8.15
C ALA A 255 12.58 8.32 -7.53
N PHE A 256 11.84 7.20 -7.53
CA PHE A 256 12.36 5.92 -7.05
C PHE A 256 13.56 5.44 -7.85
N ASP A 257 13.46 5.45 -9.18
CA ASP A 257 14.53 4.96 -10.07
C ASP A 257 15.81 5.82 -9.93
N ASP A 258 15.65 7.15 -9.87
CA ASP A 258 16.75 8.10 -9.63
C ASP A 258 17.38 7.86 -8.26
N PHE A 259 16.57 7.68 -7.22
CA PHE A 259 17.05 7.42 -5.87
C PHE A 259 17.85 6.11 -5.82
N VAL A 260 17.28 5.02 -6.33
CA VAL A 260 17.93 3.69 -6.34
C VAL A 260 19.21 3.71 -7.19
N THR A 261 19.23 4.43 -8.30
CA THR A 261 20.43 4.54 -9.14
C THR A 261 21.59 5.17 -8.36
N ASN A 262 21.31 6.18 -7.55
CA ASN A 262 22.31 6.93 -6.78
C ASN A 262 22.67 6.32 -5.41
N LEU A 263 21.96 5.27 -4.96
CA LEU A 263 22.33 4.55 -3.75
C LEU A 263 23.65 3.79 -3.94
N ASP A 264 24.52 3.85 -2.92
CA ASP A 264 25.70 3.02 -2.84
C ASP A 264 25.36 1.53 -2.66
N VAL A 265 26.37 0.68 -2.89
CA VAL A 265 26.20 -0.79 -2.85
C VAL A 265 25.84 -1.29 -1.46
N ASP A 266 26.38 -0.67 -0.41
CA ASP A 266 26.16 -1.11 0.97
C ASP A 266 24.73 -0.81 1.42
N GLU A 267 24.23 0.38 1.12
CA GLU A 267 22.84 0.77 1.38
C GLU A 267 21.86 -0.05 0.52
N LYS A 268 22.19 -0.35 -0.75
CA LYS A 268 21.41 -1.31 -1.55
C LYS A 268 21.32 -2.67 -0.87
N ASN A 269 22.44 -3.24 -0.44
CA ASN A 269 22.49 -4.55 0.21
C ASN A 269 21.76 -4.58 1.56
N LYS A 270 21.76 -3.45 2.28
CA LYS A 270 21.08 -3.30 3.57
C LYS A 270 19.56 -3.32 3.46
N TYR A 271 19.00 -2.79 2.37
CA TYR A 271 17.55 -2.63 2.18
C TYR A 271 16.97 -3.48 1.05
N ASN A 272 17.80 -4.25 0.35
CA ASN A 272 17.39 -5.20 -0.66
C ASN A 272 17.64 -6.63 -0.20
N ARG A 273 16.57 -7.33 0.16
CA ARG A 273 16.62 -8.73 0.58
C ARG A 273 16.92 -9.65 -0.60
N LEU A 274 16.70 -9.21 -1.83
CA LEU A 274 17.11 -9.91 -3.04
C LEU A 274 18.63 -9.78 -3.25
N ASN A 275 19.42 -10.17 -2.24
CA ASN A 275 20.78 -10.59 -2.49
C ASN A 275 20.71 -11.82 -3.39
N LEU A 276 21.53 -11.81 -4.45
CA LEU A 276 21.52 -12.84 -5.49
C LEU A 276 21.60 -14.26 -4.90
N GLU A 277 22.31 -14.44 -3.78
CA GLU A 277 22.41 -15.71 -3.06
C GLU A 277 21.08 -16.19 -2.46
N ASP A 278 20.27 -15.29 -1.91
CA ASP A 278 18.95 -15.64 -1.36
C ASP A 278 17.96 -15.92 -2.48
N ALA A 279 18.00 -15.15 -3.58
CA ALA A 279 17.18 -15.44 -4.77
C ALA A 279 17.56 -16.77 -5.44
N LEU A 280 18.85 -17.13 -5.43
CA LEU A 280 19.34 -18.44 -5.90
C LEU A 280 18.96 -19.58 -4.95
N LYS A 281 19.01 -19.37 -3.62
CA LYS A 281 18.51 -20.32 -2.62
C LYS A 281 17.00 -20.53 -2.73
N ASP A 282 16.22 -19.47 -2.90
CA ASP A 282 14.77 -19.54 -3.08
C ASP A 282 14.40 -20.26 -4.39
N LYS A 283 15.16 -20.02 -5.47
CA LYS A 283 14.99 -20.73 -6.75
C LYS A 283 15.37 -22.21 -6.64
N ALA A 284 16.36 -22.55 -5.81
CA ALA A 284 16.74 -23.93 -5.53
C ALA A 284 15.69 -24.64 -4.65
N LEU A 285 15.17 -23.96 -3.62
CA LEU A 285 14.08 -24.45 -2.77
C LEU A 285 12.80 -24.71 -3.57
N ARG A 286 12.36 -23.77 -4.40
CA ARG A 286 11.18 -23.97 -5.26
C ARG A 286 11.36 -25.05 -6.33
N LYS A 287 12.60 -25.29 -6.80
CA LYS A 287 12.88 -26.42 -7.69
C LYS A 287 12.69 -27.76 -6.98
N ASN A 288 13.01 -27.83 -5.69
CA ASN A 288 12.80 -29.04 -4.89
C ASN A 288 11.32 -29.22 -4.54
N GLU A 289 10.60 -28.15 -4.19
CA GLU A 289 9.14 -28.21 -3.94
C GLU A 289 8.37 -28.68 -5.19
N PHE A 290 8.72 -28.18 -6.38
CA PHE A 290 8.13 -28.67 -7.63
C PHE A 290 8.52 -30.12 -7.97
N ALA A 291 9.69 -30.59 -7.53
CA ALA A 291 10.11 -31.97 -7.75
C ALA A 291 9.37 -32.94 -6.82
N ASP A 292 9.15 -32.52 -5.58
CA ASP A 292 8.35 -33.26 -4.60
C ASP A 292 6.88 -33.36 -5.07
N ASP A 293 6.27 -32.24 -5.50
CA ASP A 293 4.91 -32.22 -6.05
C ASP A 293 4.76 -33.08 -7.32
N LEU A 294 5.77 -33.09 -8.20
CA LEU A 294 5.78 -33.95 -9.39
C LEU A 294 5.93 -35.44 -9.04
N SER A 295 6.72 -35.76 -8.01
CA SER A 295 6.86 -37.14 -7.53
C SER A 295 5.55 -37.65 -6.92
N GLU A 296 4.88 -36.83 -6.11
CA GLU A 296 3.59 -37.17 -5.50
C GLU A 296 2.50 -37.33 -6.57
N TYR A 297 2.52 -36.51 -7.62
CA TYR A 297 1.61 -36.65 -8.75
C TYR A 297 1.86 -37.93 -9.56
N GLN A 298 3.12 -38.31 -9.78
CA GLN A 298 3.49 -39.53 -10.51
C GLN A 298 3.11 -40.79 -9.72
N ASP A 299 3.36 -40.81 -8.42
CA ASP A 299 2.98 -41.93 -7.53
C ASP A 299 1.45 -42.12 -7.50
N ASN A 300 0.70 -41.02 -7.41
CA ASN A 300 -0.77 -41.06 -7.44
C ASN A 300 -1.33 -41.59 -8.77
N LYS A 301 -0.69 -41.22 -9.89
CA LYS A 301 -1.06 -41.73 -11.22
C LYS A 301 -0.78 -43.23 -11.34
N GLU A 302 0.37 -43.69 -10.87
CA GLU A 302 0.74 -45.11 -10.93
C GLU A 302 -0.18 -45.98 -10.03
N GLN A 303 -0.60 -45.44 -8.88
CA GLN A 303 -1.60 -46.09 -8.04
C GLN A 303 -2.97 -46.17 -8.73
N GLN A 304 -3.43 -45.10 -9.37
CA GLN A 304 -4.69 -45.12 -10.14
C GLN A 304 -4.68 -46.15 -11.26
N GLU A 305 -3.58 -46.25 -12.02
CA GLU A 305 -3.43 -47.26 -13.08
C GLU A 305 -3.44 -48.68 -12.52
N LYS A 306 -2.81 -48.92 -11.35
CA LYS A 306 -2.89 -50.23 -10.66
C LYS A 306 -4.32 -50.56 -10.24
N TYR A 307 -5.06 -49.60 -9.68
CA TYR A 307 -6.46 -49.81 -9.28
C TYR A 307 -7.36 -50.12 -10.47
N GLU A 308 -7.23 -49.40 -11.58
CA GLU A 308 -8.06 -49.62 -12.76
C GLU A 308 -7.74 -50.98 -13.42
N ASN A 309 -6.47 -51.39 -13.45
CA ASN A 309 -6.07 -52.72 -13.90
C ASN A 309 -6.66 -53.86 -13.04
N VAL A 310 -6.70 -53.68 -11.71
CA VAL A 310 -7.35 -54.65 -10.79
C VAL A 310 -8.85 -54.70 -11.02
N ARG A 311 -9.49 -53.54 -11.23
CA ARG A 311 -10.92 -53.44 -11.53
C ARG A 311 -11.28 -54.15 -12.83
N ILE A 312 -10.50 -53.94 -13.90
CA ILE A 312 -10.70 -54.61 -15.21
C ILE A 312 -10.55 -56.13 -15.06
N ARG A 313 -9.52 -56.60 -14.33
CA ARG A 313 -9.33 -58.04 -14.06
C ARG A 313 -10.50 -58.65 -13.28
N ARG A 314 -11.05 -57.95 -12.28
CA ARG A 314 -12.24 -58.39 -11.54
C ARG A 314 -13.49 -58.44 -12.42
N ALA A 315 -13.69 -57.45 -13.29
CA ALA A 315 -14.82 -57.45 -14.22
C ALA A 315 -14.76 -58.63 -15.20
N ASN A 316 -13.57 -58.95 -15.72
CA ASN A 316 -13.37 -60.08 -16.62
C ASN A 316 -13.57 -61.44 -15.92
N MET A 317 -13.22 -61.55 -14.64
CA MET A 317 -13.49 -62.77 -13.84
C MET A 317 -14.98 -62.95 -13.53
N MET A 318 -15.76 -61.87 -13.41
CA MET A 318 -17.20 -61.95 -13.14
C MET A 318 -18.06 -62.08 -14.43
N GLY A 319 -17.53 -61.70 -15.59
CA GLY A 319 -18.20 -61.83 -16.89
C GLY A 319 -18.08 -63.20 -17.57
N GLY A 320 -17.20 -64.08 -17.08
CA GLY A 320 -16.87 -65.36 -17.71
C GLY A 320 -17.88 -66.51 -17.49
N ASN A 321 -18.99 -66.31 -16.79
CA ASN A 321 -19.93 -67.37 -16.40
C ASN A 321 -21.34 -67.19 -16.97
N ARG A 322 -21.45 -66.81 -18.25
CA ARG A 322 -22.74 -66.81 -18.97
C ARG A 322 -22.59 -67.23 -20.43
N ILE A 323 -22.11 -68.44 -20.69
CA ILE A 323 -22.41 -69.13 -21.96
C ILE A 323 -22.47 -70.65 -21.66
N HIS A 324 -23.67 -71.15 -21.41
CA HIS A 324 -24.15 -72.47 -21.85
C HIS A 324 -25.63 -72.61 -21.46
N GLU A 325 -26.51 -72.23 -22.39
CA GLU A 325 -27.74 -72.96 -22.72
C GLU A 325 -27.87 -72.97 -24.25
#